data_AF-Q6NZD6-F1
#
_entry.id   AF-Q6NZD6-F1
#
_cell.length_a   1.000
_cell.length_b   1.000
_cell.length_c   1.000
_cell.angle_alpha   90.00
_cell.angle_beta   90.00
_cell.angle_gamma   90.00
#
_symmetry.space_group_name_H-M   'P 1'
#
loop_
_entity.id
_entity.type
_entity.pdbx_description
1 polymer ?
#
loop_
_entity_poly.entity_id
_entity_poly.type
_entity_poly.pdbx_seq_one_letter_code
_entity_poly.pdbx_strand_id
1 'polypeptide(L)'
;LQKKPAGYTPQVIQQFPSKGDHGYKQSKDTEERLKVIPRFCFPDSEDSAPTLELKSETFSFVLTGEDGSRWFGYCKKLLPEGRGKRLPEVYCMVSRLGCFNLFSKILDEVEKRREMSPALVYPFMRSVMEAPFPAPGRTITVKSYLPGAGDESIELCRPLDSRLEHVDFECLFKCLSVRHLIRVCASLLLERRVIFVANSLSTLSKCGHAVVATLYPFTWQHTYIPVLPVSMIDIVCSPTPFFIGILSCSLPHLQDLPIEEVRWSKLCLWGTLEYWQRNQMIF
;
A
#
# COMPACT_ATOMS: atom_id res chain seq x y z
N LEU A 1 -3.04 11.39 -12.79
CA LEU A 1 -2.14 12.50 -12.40
C LEU A 1 -2.47 13.74 -13.23
N GLN A 2 -2.51 14.93 -12.64
CA GLN A 2 -2.74 16.22 -13.31
C GLN A 2 -1.51 17.11 -13.19
N LYS A 3 -1.04 17.70 -14.30
CA LYS A 3 0.12 18.59 -14.30
C LYS A 3 -0.19 19.89 -13.55
N LYS A 4 0.71 20.28 -12.65
CA LYS A 4 0.74 21.54 -11.90
C LYS A 4 2.12 22.20 -12.06
N PRO A 5 2.30 23.47 -11.66
CA PRO A 5 3.59 24.16 -11.78
C PRO A 5 4.74 23.45 -11.04
N ALA A 6 4.44 22.84 -9.89
CA ALA A 6 5.40 22.15 -9.02
C ALA A 6 5.48 20.62 -9.24
N GLY A 7 4.97 20.10 -10.37
CA GLY A 7 4.98 18.66 -10.67
C GLY A 7 3.59 18.10 -10.96
N TYR A 8 3.33 16.84 -10.60
CA TYR A 8 2.05 16.19 -10.83
C TYR A 8 1.26 15.97 -9.53
N THR A 9 -0.05 16.22 -9.58
CA THR A 9 -0.96 15.94 -8.46
C THR A 9 -1.88 14.78 -8.80
N PRO A 10 -2.02 13.78 -7.93
CA PRO A 10 -3.00 12.71 -8.07
C PRO A 10 -4.45 13.24 -8.08
N GLN A 11 -5.28 12.68 -8.94
CA GLN A 11 -6.70 13.04 -9.09
C GLN A 11 -7.51 11.75 -9.15
N VAL A 12 -8.65 11.74 -8.47
CA VAL A 12 -9.60 10.61 -8.53
C VAL A 12 -10.42 10.76 -9.81
N ILE A 13 -10.22 9.83 -10.75
CA ILE A 13 -10.95 9.82 -12.03
C ILE A 13 -12.29 9.07 -11.93
N GLN A 14 -12.36 8.09 -11.03
CA GLN A 14 -13.52 7.25 -10.79
C GLN A 14 -13.50 6.81 -9.33
N GLN A 15 -14.68 6.77 -8.71
CA GLN A 15 -14.86 6.31 -7.34
C GLN A 15 -16.09 5.42 -7.28
N PHE A 16 -15.98 4.33 -6.53
CA PHE A 16 -17.10 3.45 -6.22
C PHE A 16 -17.21 3.25 -4.70
N PRO A 17 -18.41 3.32 -4.10
CA PRO A 17 -19.66 3.79 -4.69
C PRO A 17 -19.58 5.27 -5.11
N SER A 18 -20.45 5.70 -6.03
CA SER A 18 -20.52 7.11 -6.46
C SER A 18 -20.93 8.01 -5.29
N LYS A 19 -20.46 9.26 -5.27
CA LYS A 19 -20.90 10.26 -4.28
C LYS A 19 -22.41 10.49 -4.44
N GLY A 20 -23.21 9.82 -3.61
CA GLY A 20 -24.68 9.88 -3.63
C GLY A 20 -25.40 8.53 -3.71
N ASP A 21 -24.71 7.41 -3.99
CA ASP A 21 -25.33 6.08 -4.16
C ASP A 21 -25.84 5.43 -2.85
N HIS A 22 -25.54 6.01 -1.68
CA HIS A 22 -26.10 5.57 -0.40
C HIS A 22 -26.55 6.75 0.45
N GLY A 23 -27.73 6.63 1.08
CA GLY A 23 -28.20 7.47 2.20
C GLY A 23 -27.35 7.34 3.48
N TYR A 24 -26.16 6.77 3.39
CA TYR A 24 -25.18 6.68 4.46
C TYR A 24 -24.34 7.95 4.43
N LYS A 25 -24.66 8.92 5.31
CA LYS A 25 -23.77 10.05 5.58
C LYS A 25 -22.42 9.48 6.03
N GLN A 26 -21.40 9.59 5.19
CA GLN A 26 -20.03 9.25 5.60
C GLN A 26 -19.63 10.20 6.72
N SER A 27 -19.04 9.66 7.79
CA SER A 27 -18.52 10.49 8.87
C SER A 27 -17.47 11.46 8.32
N LYS A 28 -17.38 12.65 8.91
CA LYS A 28 -16.37 13.67 8.55
C LYS A 28 -14.94 13.07 8.56
N ASP A 29 -14.65 12.24 9.55
CA ASP A 29 -13.36 11.55 9.67
C ASP A 29 -13.08 10.61 8.49
N THR A 30 -14.11 9.94 7.96
CA THR A 30 -13.97 9.10 6.76
C THR A 30 -13.67 9.97 5.54
N GLU A 31 -14.39 11.07 5.35
CA GLU A 31 -14.13 11.98 4.22
C GLU A 31 -12.74 12.58 4.26
N GLU A 32 -12.22 12.95 5.42
CA GLU A 32 -10.85 13.46 5.58
C GLU A 32 -9.81 12.38 5.26
N ARG A 33 -10.01 11.14 5.72
CA ARG A 33 -9.15 10.01 5.36
C ARG A 33 -9.18 9.71 3.86
N LEU A 34 -10.32 9.89 3.19
CA LEU A 34 -10.40 9.68 1.74
C LEU A 34 -9.58 10.70 0.95
N LYS A 35 -9.37 11.92 1.48
CA LYS A 35 -8.60 12.98 0.80
C LYS A 35 -7.11 12.66 0.68
N VAL A 36 -6.55 11.84 1.57
CA VAL A 36 -5.12 11.50 1.53
C VAL A 36 -4.81 10.34 0.59
N ILE A 37 -5.78 9.45 0.32
CA ILE A 37 -5.60 8.25 -0.52
C ILE A 37 -4.86 8.53 -1.84
N PRO A 38 -5.20 9.58 -2.63
CA PRO A 38 -4.52 9.82 -3.90
C PRO A 38 -3.01 10.03 -3.75
N ARG A 39 -2.54 10.61 -2.63
CA ARG A 39 -1.11 10.77 -2.33
C ARG A 39 -0.44 9.43 -2.05
N PHE A 40 -1.15 8.52 -1.37
CA PHE A 40 -0.66 7.15 -1.11
C PHE A 40 -0.69 6.26 -2.36
N CYS A 41 -1.59 6.51 -3.31
CA CYS A 41 -1.59 5.84 -4.61
C CYS A 41 -0.36 6.23 -5.45
N PHE A 42 0.17 7.45 -5.28
CA PHE A 42 1.34 7.95 -5.99
C PHE A 42 2.33 8.59 -5.00
N PRO A 43 3.02 7.78 -4.18
CA PRO A 43 3.93 8.27 -3.16
C PRO A 43 5.16 9.01 -3.72
N ASP A 44 5.42 8.81 -5.02
CA ASP A 44 6.47 9.38 -5.88
C ASP A 44 5.91 10.39 -6.91
N SER A 45 4.79 11.07 -6.61
CA SER A 45 4.11 11.93 -7.59
C SER A 45 4.95 13.11 -8.10
N GLU A 46 5.92 13.58 -7.31
CA GLU A 46 6.77 14.72 -7.65
C GLU A 46 7.78 14.37 -8.76
N ASP A 47 8.28 13.13 -8.77
CA ASP A 47 9.20 12.60 -9.78
C ASP A 47 8.46 11.96 -10.98
N SER A 48 7.12 11.95 -10.95
CA SER A 48 6.34 11.28 -11.97
C SER A 48 6.46 11.98 -13.32
N ALA A 49 6.79 11.23 -14.37
CA ALA A 49 6.85 11.71 -15.74
C ALA A 49 6.06 10.78 -16.68
N PRO A 50 5.53 11.30 -17.81
CA PRO A 50 4.94 10.45 -18.83
C PRO A 50 5.94 9.42 -19.36
N THR A 51 5.57 8.13 -19.31
CA THR A 51 6.41 7.01 -19.74
C THR A 51 5.77 6.25 -20.90
N LEU A 52 6.61 5.56 -21.70
CA LEU A 52 6.15 4.67 -22.77
C LEU A 52 5.72 3.30 -22.22
N GLU A 53 6.47 2.82 -21.24
CA GLU A 53 6.30 1.51 -20.63
C GLU A 53 6.37 1.63 -19.11
N LEU A 54 5.54 0.84 -18.43
CA LEU A 54 5.57 0.66 -16.99
C LEU A 54 5.10 -0.76 -16.71
N LYS A 55 5.87 -1.50 -15.90
CA LYS A 55 5.43 -2.80 -15.40
C LYS A 55 4.32 -2.59 -14.38
N SER A 56 3.21 -3.32 -14.52
CA SER A 56 2.14 -3.34 -13.53
C SER A 56 2.71 -3.76 -12.17
N GLU A 57 2.40 -2.97 -11.13
CA GLU A 57 2.93 -3.14 -9.79
C GLU A 57 1.79 -3.12 -8.77
N THR A 58 1.69 -4.18 -7.97
CA THR A 58 0.76 -4.25 -6.84
C THR A 58 1.49 -3.88 -5.55
N PHE A 59 0.88 -3.01 -4.76
CA PHE A 59 1.39 -2.62 -3.45
C PHE A 59 0.24 -2.29 -2.51
N SER A 60 0.58 -2.01 -1.26
CA SER A 60 -0.42 -1.58 -0.29
C SER A 60 0.14 -0.58 0.71
N PHE A 61 -0.73 0.32 1.15
CA PHE A 61 -0.44 1.27 2.21
C PHE A 61 -1.38 1.06 3.40
N VAL A 62 -1.01 1.60 4.55
CA VAL A 62 -1.84 1.56 5.75
C VAL A 62 -1.95 2.96 6.32
N LEU A 63 -3.19 3.37 6.61
CA LEU A 63 -3.50 4.57 7.39
C LEU A 63 -3.83 4.11 8.82
N THR A 64 -3.08 4.63 9.78
CA THR A 64 -3.29 4.35 11.21
C THR A 64 -4.08 5.51 11.82
N GLY A 65 -5.23 5.21 12.42
CA GLY A 65 -6.02 6.18 13.18
C GLY A 65 -5.46 6.41 14.57
N GLU A 66 -5.91 7.49 15.22
CA GLU A 66 -5.52 7.85 16.59
C GLU A 66 -5.93 6.79 17.62
N ASP A 67 -6.99 6.03 17.33
CA ASP A 67 -7.48 4.89 18.10
C ASP A 67 -6.71 3.58 17.80
N GLY A 68 -5.66 3.63 16.99
CA GLY A 68 -4.92 2.46 16.52
C GLY A 68 -5.65 1.68 15.40
N SER A 69 -6.82 2.13 14.95
CA SER A 69 -7.55 1.49 13.85
C SER A 69 -6.74 1.56 12.54
N ARG A 70 -6.79 0.50 11.75
CA ARG A 70 -6.03 0.41 10.49
C ARG A 70 -6.96 0.38 9.29
N TRP A 71 -6.61 1.19 8.30
CA TRP A 71 -7.24 1.20 6.98
C TRP A 71 -6.19 0.82 5.95
N PHE A 72 -6.45 -0.25 5.22
CA PHE A 72 -5.57 -0.79 4.20
C PHE A 72 -6.02 -0.26 2.84
N GLY A 73 -5.08 0.34 2.11
CA GLY A 73 -5.24 0.65 0.69
C GLY A 73 -4.52 -0.40 -0.13
N TYR A 74 -5.26 -1.14 -0.96
CA TYR A 74 -4.75 -2.12 -1.89
C TYR A 74 -4.66 -1.48 -3.26
N CYS A 75 -3.46 -1.41 -3.82
CA CYS A 75 -3.19 -0.64 -5.03
C CYS A 75 -2.66 -1.53 -6.15
N LYS A 76 -3.12 -1.27 -7.36
CA LYS A 76 -2.53 -1.77 -8.60
C LYS A 76 -2.16 -0.58 -9.50
N LYS A 77 -0.87 -0.29 -9.62
CA LYS A 77 -0.29 0.78 -10.45
C LYS A 77 0.06 0.21 -11.82
N LEU A 78 -0.42 0.84 -12.88
CA LEU A 78 -0.25 0.37 -14.26
C LEU A 78 -0.23 1.55 -15.23
N LEU A 79 0.15 1.27 -16.49
CA LEU A 79 0.04 2.23 -17.57
C LEU A 79 -1.25 1.94 -18.36
N PRO A 80 -2.23 2.87 -18.42
CA PRO A 80 -3.47 2.63 -19.14
C PRO A 80 -3.21 2.50 -20.64
N GLU A 81 -3.93 1.65 -21.37
CA GLU A 81 -3.73 1.46 -22.82
C GLU A 81 -3.79 2.76 -23.63
N GLY A 82 -3.00 2.83 -24.71
CA GLY A 82 -2.92 4.00 -25.57
C GLY A 82 -1.57 4.14 -26.27
N ARG A 83 -1.49 5.09 -27.22
CA ARG A 83 -0.27 5.38 -27.98
C ARG A 83 0.56 6.46 -27.31
N GLY A 84 1.88 6.31 -27.35
CA GLY A 84 2.83 7.31 -26.87
C GLY A 84 2.99 7.35 -25.35
N LYS A 85 3.64 8.43 -24.88
CA LYS A 85 3.95 8.62 -23.46
C LYS A 85 2.68 8.93 -22.68
N ARG A 86 2.42 8.15 -21.63
CA ARG A 86 1.21 8.23 -20.79
C ARG A 86 1.59 8.34 -19.33
N LEU A 87 0.66 8.84 -18.52
CA LEU A 87 0.81 8.85 -17.08
C LEU A 87 0.23 7.54 -16.51
N PRO A 88 0.85 6.99 -15.45
CA PRO A 88 0.30 5.84 -14.76
C PRO A 88 -1.07 6.14 -14.14
N GLU A 89 -1.86 5.07 -14.03
CA GLU A 89 -3.09 5.01 -13.26
C GLU A 89 -2.94 4.01 -12.12
N VAL A 90 -3.75 4.21 -11.08
CA VAL A 90 -3.76 3.32 -9.92
C VAL A 90 -5.20 2.99 -9.59
N TYR A 91 -5.51 1.69 -9.58
CA TYR A 91 -6.75 1.21 -8.97
C TYR A 91 -6.49 0.98 -7.49
N CYS A 92 -7.37 1.51 -6.64
CA CYS A 92 -7.21 1.44 -5.19
C CYS A 92 -8.50 0.98 -4.52
N MET A 93 -8.42 -0.11 -3.76
CA MET A 93 -9.48 -0.54 -2.85
C MET A 93 -9.09 -0.22 -1.42
N VAL A 94 -10.04 0.31 -0.65
CA VAL A 94 -9.80 0.66 0.74
C VAL A 94 -10.70 -0.15 1.65
N SER A 95 -10.11 -0.78 2.66
CA SER A 95 -10.83 -1.64 3.61
C SER A 95 -10.21 -1.59 5.00
N ARG A 96 -11.00 -1.89 6.02
CA ARG A 96 -10.51 -2.14 7.39
C ARG A 96 -10.00 -3.57 7.59
N LEU A 97 -10.17 -4.44 6.59
CA LEU A 97 -9.81 -5.85 6.64
C LEU A 97 -8.51 -6.11 5.90
N GLY A 98 -7.55 -6.78 6.55
CA GLY A 98 -6.23 -7.12 6.01
C GLY A 98 -6.23 -8.25 4.95
N CYS A 99 -7.16 -8.26 3.99
CA CYS A 99 -7.36 -9.38 3.06
C CYS A 99 -6.66 -9.18 1.70
N PHE A 100 -5.32 -9.13 1.68
CA PHE A 100 -4.54 -8.77 0.47
C PHE A 100 -4.87 -9.62 -0.76
N ASN A 101 -4.91 -10.96 -0.62
CA ASN A 101 -5.19 -11.83 -1.76
C ASN A 101 -6.61 -11.61 -2.32
N LEU A 102 -7.59 -11.41 -1.45
CA LEU A 102 -8.97 -11.14 -1.84
C LEU A 102 -9.05 -9.84 -2.66
N PHE A 103 -8.51 -8.74 -2.13
CA PHE A 103 -8.58 -7.45 -2.81
C PHE A 103 -7.70 -7.39 -4.07
N SER A 104 -6.54 -8.03 -4.08
CA SER A 104 -5.71 -8.16 -5.28
C SER A 104 -6.48 -8.87 -6.39
N LYS A 105 -7.16 -9.98 -6.07
CA LYS A 105 -7.95 -10.72 -7.06
C LYS A 105 -9.08 -9.88 -7.65
N ILE A 106 -9.74 -9.04 -6.84
CA ILE A 106 -10.76 -8.12 -7.37
C ILE A 106 -10.11 -7.05 -8.27
N LEU A 107 -8.96 -6.50 -7.88
CA LEU A 107 -8.24 -5.52 -8.70
C LEU A 107 -7.73 -6.10 -10.03
N ASP A 108 -7.32 -7.36 -10.06
CA ASP A 108 -6.95 -8.08 -11.29
C ASP A 108 -8.15 -8.19 -12.24
N GLU A 109 -9.34 -8.50 -11.70
CA GLU A 109 -10.59 -8.58 -12.46
C GLU A 109 -11.11 -7.21 -12.94
N VAL A 110 -10.81 -6.13 -12.20
CA VAL A 110 -11.06 -4.75 -12.62
C VAL A 110 -10.15 -4.38 -13.80
N GLU A 111 -8.85 -4.70 -13.72
CA GLU A 111 -7.90 -4.45 -14.81
C GLU A 111 -8.32 -5.18 -16.08
N LYS A 112 -8.54 -6.50 -16.01
CA LYS A 112 -9.05 -7.32 -17.12
C LYS A 112 -10.27 -6.67 -17.78
N ARG A 113 -11.27 -6.30 -16.98
CA ARG A 113 -12.52 -5.68 -17.49
C ARG A 113 -12.30 -4.36 -18.17
N ARG A 114 -11.40 -3.53 -17.63
CA ARG A 114 -11.17 -2.19 -18.17
C ARG A 114 -10.40 -2.22 -19.49
N GLU A 115 -9.51 -3.19 -19.69
CA GLU A 115 -8.84 -3.43 -20.99
C GLU A 115 -9.86 -3.74 -22.09
N MET A 116 -10.95 -4.45 -21.78
CA MET A 116 -12.03 -4.69 -22.74
C MET A 116 -12.91 -3.45 -22.92
N SER A 117 -13.43 -2.90 -21.83
CA SER A 117 -14.22 -1.67 -21.85
C SER A 117 -14.40 -1.10 -20.44
N PRO A 118 -14.11 0.19 -20.20
CA PRO A 118 -14.35 0.83 -18.91
C PRO A 118 -15.78 0.69 -18.37
N ALA A 119 -16.78 0.53 -19.25
CA ALA A 119 -18.17 0.35 -18.86
C ALA A 119 -18.45 -0.97 -18.11
N LEU A 120 -17.56 -1.97 -18.24
CA LEU A 120 -17.71 -3.29 -17.61
C LEU A 120 -17.30 -3.32 -16.12
N VAL A 121 -16.52 -2.33 -15.69
CA VAL A 121 -16.03 -2.26 -14.30
C VAL A 121 -17.19 -2.01 -13.32
N TYR A 122 -18.11 -1.11 -13.66
CA TYR A 122 -19.18 -0.71 -12.73
C TYR A 122 -20.16 -1.84 -12.42
N PRO A 123 -20.71 -2.60 -13.40
CA PRO A 123 -21.54 -3.78 -13.11
C PRO A 123 -20.82 -4.83 -12.28
N PHE A 124 -19.53 -5.08 -12.55
CA PHE A 124 -18.73 -6.01 -11.77
C PHE A 124 -18.57 -5.57 -10.31
N MET A 125 -18.20 -4.31 -10.09
CA MET A 125 -18.06 -3.76 -8.73
C MET A 125 -19.38 -3.79 -7.97
N ARG A 126 -20.51 -3.56 -8.65
CA ARG A 126 -21.84 -3.74 -8.07
C ARG A 126 -22.07 -5.19 -7.62
N SER A 127 -21.80 -6.19 -8.47
CA SER A 127 -21.91 -7.61 -8.10
C SER A 127 -21.05 -7.98 -6.89
N VAL A 128 -19.81 -7.46 -6.83
CA VAL A 128 -18.91 -7.68 -5.68
C VAL A 128 -19.47 -7.12 -4.38
N MET A 129 -20.14 -5.97 -4.46
CA MET A 129 -20.68 -5.25 -3.29
C MET A 129 -22.06 -5.77 -2.84
N GLU A 130 -22.85 -6.30 -3.77
CA GLU A 130 -24.12 -6.98 -3.47
C GLU A 130 -23.91 -8.40 -2.94
N ALA A 131 -22.78 -9.03 -3.28
CA ALA A 131 -22.42 -10.33 -2.75
C ALA A 131 -22.15 -10.27 -1.22
N PRO A 132 -22.52 -11.31 -0.46
CA PRO A 132 -22.21 -11.35 0.97
C PRO A 132 -20.69 -11.40 1.15
N PHE A 133 -20.13 -10.50 1.97
CA PHE A 133 -18.70 -10.55 2.23
C PHE A 133 -18.31 -11.87 2.93
N PRO A 134 -17.21 -12.56 2.54
CA PRO A 134 -16.91 -13.88 3.09
C PRO A 134 -16.64 -13.81 4.60
N ALA A 135 -17.17 -14.79 5.33
CA ALA A 135 -16.79 -15.00 6.73
C ALA A 135 -15.33 -15.50 6.82
N PRO A 136 -14.64 -15.33 7.96
CA PRO A 136 -13.27 -15.84 8.13
C PRO A 136 -13.15 -17.33 7.76
N GLY A 137 -12.16 -17.68 6.95
CA GLY A 137 -11.92 -19.04 6.44
C GLY A 137 -12.94 -19.53 5.41
N ARG A 138 -13.79 -18.65 4.87
CA ARG A 138 -14.83 -19.02 3.87
C ARG A 138 -14.56 -18.38 2.53
N THR A 139 -15.06 -19.06 1.50
CA THR A 139 -15.05 -18.60 0.10
C THR A 139 -16.46 -18.32 -0.35
N ILE A 140 -16.64 -17.23 -1.09
CA ILE A 140 -17.87 -16.93 -1.83
C ILE A 140 -17.57 -16.96 -3.33
N THR A 141 -18.62 -17.14 -4.12
CA THR A 141 -18.54 -17.04 -5.58
C THR A 141 -19.33 -15.81 -6.03
N VAL A 142 -18.66 -14.86 -6.69
CA VAL A 142 -19.31 -13.69 -7.30
C VAL A 142 -19.48 -13.95 -8.79
N LYS A 143 -20.73 -13.97 -9.25
CA LYS A 143 -21.04 -14.09 -10.67
C LYS A 143 -20.88 -12.73 -11.35
N SER A 144 -20.23 -12.72 -12.50
CA SER A 144 -20.05 -11.52 -13.32
C SER A 144 -20.15 -11.89 -14.79
N TYR A 145 -20.98 -11.14 -15.50
CA TYR A 145 -21.06 -11.27 -16.94
C TYR A 145 -19.86 -10.58 -17.62
N LEU A 146 -19.23 -11.29 -18.55
CA LEU A 146 -18.16 -10.75 -19.39
C LEU A 146 -18.54 -10.91 -20.87
N PRO A 147 -18.61 -9.82 -21.66
CA PRO A 147 -18.87 -9.92 -23.09
C PRO A 147 -17.84 -10.81 -23.79
N GLY A 148 -18.29 -11.79 -24.57
CA GLY A 148 -17.43 -12.71 -25.31
C GLY A 148 -17.01 -13.98 -24.54
N ALA A 149 -16.93 -13.94 -23.21
CA ALA A 149 -16.66 -15.12 -22.36
C ALA A 149 -17.90 -15.69 -21.67
N GLY A 150 -19.00 -14.93 -21.61
CA GLY A 150 -20.26 -15.34 -20.99
C GLY A 150 -20.30 -15.09 -19.48
N ASP A 151 -21.04 -15.94 -18.76
CA ASP A 151 -21.11 -15.88 -17.30
C ASP A 151 -19.81 -16.43 -16.70
N GLU A 152 -18.95 -15.52 -16.21
CA GLU A 152 -17.79 -15.86 -15.41
C GLU A 152 -18.13 -15.81 -13.92
N SER A 153 -17.37 -16.56 -13.13
CA SER A 153 -17.47 -16.52 -11.68
C SER A 153 -16.10 -16.39 -11.05
N ILE A 154 -15.99 -15.52 -10.06
CA ILE A 154 -14.75 -15.32 -9.30
C ILE A 154 -14.94 -15.82 -7.88
N GLU A 155 -13.97 -16.58 -7.38
CA GLU A 155 -13.96 -17.04 -6.00
C GLU A 155 -13.18 -16.08 -5.11
N LEU A 156 -13.83 -15.56 -4.07
CA LEU A 156 -13.22 -14.65 -3.10
C LEU A 156 -13.17 -15.34 -1.75
N CYS A 157 -11.95 -15.63 -1.27
CA CYS A 157 -11.70 -16.28 0.00
C CYS A 157 -11.22 -15.25 1.03
N ARG A 158 -11.84 -15.25 2.22
CA ARG A 158 -11.32 -14.52 3.37
C ARG A 158 -10.48 -15.49 4.23
N PRO A 159 -9.26 -15.09 4.61
CA PRO A 159 -8.39 -15.93 5.43
C PRO A 159 -9.02 -16.15 6.80
N LEU A 160 -8.60 -17.21 7.49
CA LEU A 160 -9.02 -17.42 8.87
C LEU A 160 -8.31 -16.41 9.78
N ASP A 161 -6.99 -16.26 9.58
CA ASP A 161 -6.16 -15.25 10.23
C ASP A 161 -5.43 -14.39 9.19
N SER A 162 -5.91 -13.17 8.98
CA SER A 162 -5.31 -12.21 8.05
C SER A 162 -3.91 -11.73 8.44
N ARG A 163 -3.42 -12.04 9.65
CA ARG A 163 -2.09 -11.60 10.12
C ARG A 163 -0.94 -12.33 9.45
N LEU A 164 -1.15 -13.60 9.05
CA LEU A 164 -0.08 -14.48 8.54
C LEU A 164 -0.35 -14.97 7.11
N GLU A 165 -1.61 -15.23 6.75
CA GLU A 165 -1.97 -15.96 5.50
C GLU A 165 -1.81 -15.13 4.21
N HIS A 166 -1.54 -13.83 4.31
CA HIS A 166 -1.50 -12.91 3.17
C HIS A 166 -0.18 -12.13 3.07
N VAL A 167 0.83 -12.67 3.73
CA VAL A 167 2.09 -12.00 3.93
C VAL A 167 3.16 -12.73 3.11
N ASP A 168 3.90 -11.97 2.31
CA ASP A 168 4.95 -12.48 1.44
C ASP A 168 6.29 -12.51 2.19
N PHE A 169 6.49 -13.55 3.01
CA PHE A 169 7.75 -13.77 3.72
C PHE A 169 8.92 -14.05 2.78
N GLU A 170 8.66 -14.64 1.61
CA GLU A 170 9.70 -14.92 0.62
C GLU A 170 10.36 -13.62 0.14
N CYS A 171 9.56 -12.58 -0.14
CA CYS A 171 10.08 -11.25 -0.47
C CYS A 171 10.96 -10.69 0.65
N LEU A 172 10.57 -10.85 1.92
CA LEU A 172 11.36 -10.38 3.07
C LEU A 172 12.71 -11.10 3.16
N PHE A 173 12.72 -12.43 3.06
CA PHE A 173 13.95 -13.23 3.13
C PHE A 173 14.88 -13.03 1.91
N LYS A 174 14.32 -12.65 0.75
CA LYS A 174 15.11 -12.22 -0.42
C LYS A 174 15.79 -10.87 -0.20
N CYS A 175 15.18 -9.97 0.59
CA CYS A 175 15.69 -8.62 0.82
C CYS A 175 16.60 -8.49 2.04
N LEU A 176 16.36 -9.28 3.10
CA LEU A 176 17.09 -9.21 4.36
C LEU A 176 17.76 -10.54 4.70
N SER A 177 19.05 -10.50 5.04
CA SER A 177 19.69 -11.67 5.65
C SER A 177 19.12 -11.94 7.03
N VAL A 178 19.22 -13.19 7.50
CA VAL A 178 18.70 -13.61 8.82
C VAL A 178 19.21 -12.70 9.95
N ARG A 179 20.50 -12.31 9.92
CA ARG A 179 21.09 -11.39 10.91
C ARG A 179 20.39 -10.03 10.92
N HIS A 180 20.07 -9.48 9.75
CA HIS A 180 19.36 -8.21 9.63
C HIS A 180 17.92 -8.34 10.08
N LEU A 181 17.23 -9.42 9.70
CA LEU A 181 15.88 -9.70 10.14
C LEU A 181 15.78 -9.77 11.68
N ILE A 182 16.67 -10.50 12.34
CA ILE A 182 16.71 -10.58 13.82
C ILE A 182 16.86 -9.19 14.44
N ARG A 183 17.74 -8.35 13.89
CA ARG A 183 17.94 -6.97 14.38
C ARG A 183 16.71 -6.10 14.18
N VAL A 184 16.00 -6.23 13.06
CA VAL A 184 14.75 -5.51 12.83
C VAL A 184 13.68 -5.99 13.80
N CYS A 185 13.48 -7.32 13.93
CA CYS A 185 12.53 -7.88 14.89
C CYS A 185 12.81 -7.40 16.32
N ALA A 186 14.08 -7.40 16.76
CA ALA A 186 14.46 -6.87 18.06
C ALA A 186 14.17 -5.36 18.19
N SER A 187 14.37 -4.58 17.12
CA SER A 187 14.04 -3.15 17.11
C SER A 187 12.54 -2.93 17.26
N LEU A 188 11.71 -3.74 16.61
CA LEU A 188 10.25 -3.68 16.71
C LEU A 188 9.76 -4.15 18.08
N LEU A 189 10.32 -5.23 18.65
CA LEU A 189 9.97 -5.68 20.00
C LEU A 189 10.36 -4.65 21.08
N LEU A 190 11.36 -3.82 20.81
CA LEU A 190 11.78 -2.70 21.66
C LEU A 190 11.10 -1.38 21.30
N GLU A 191 10.05 -1.43 20.46
CA GLU A 191 9.27 -0.27 20.03
C GLU A 191 10.15 0.89 19.52
N ARG A 192 11.15 0.58 18.70
CA ARG A 192 12.02 1.59 18.08
C ARG A 192 11.41 2.15 16.80
N ARG A 193 11.88 3.34 16.41
CA ARG A 193 11.58 3.96 15.11
C ARG A 193 12.37 3.24 14.01
N VAL A 194 11.65 2.57 13.10
CA VAL A 194 12.22 1.77 12.02
C VAL A 194 11.76 2.31 10.67
N ILE A 195 12.71 2.59 9.78
CA ILE A 195 12.44 2.96 8.39
C ILE A 195 12.93 1.86 7.44
N PHE A 196 12.05 1.36 6.58
CA PHE A 196 12.42 0.54 5.42
C PHE A 196 12.55 1.42 4.19
N VAL A 197 13.55 1.12 3.35
CA VAL A 197 13.81 1.86 2.12
C VAL A 197 13.96 0.89 0.96
N ALA A 198 13.20 1.11 -0.13
CA ALA A 198 13.27 0.28 -1.32
C ALA A 198 13.06 1.08 -2.62
N ASN A 199 13.44 0.49 -3.75
CA ASN A 199 13.22 1.06 -5.09
C ASN A 199 11.84 0.71 -5.68
N SER A 200 11.04 -0.11 -4.98
CA SER A 200 9.75 -0.63 -5.46
C SER A 200 8.73 -0.60 -4.32
N LEU A 201 7.51 -0.18 -4.65
CA LEU A 201 6.37 -0.13 -3.74
C LEU A 201 5.91 -1.54 -3.35
N SER A 202 5.94 -2.47 -4.29
CA SER A 202 5.67 -3.88 -4.03
C SER A 202 6.62 -4.43 -2.97
N THR A 203 7.94 -4.28 -3.17
CA THR A 203 8.94 -4.78 -2.21
C THR A 203 8.75 -4.15 -0.83
N LEU A 204 8.58 -2.83 -0.80
CA LEU A 204 8.44 -2.07 0.44
C LEU A 204 7.23 -2.53 1.26
N SER A 205 6.06 -2.61 0.61
CA SER A 205 4.82 -3.02 1.28
C SER A 205 4.84 -4.48 1.69
N LYS A 206 5.32 -5.40 0.84
CA LYS A 206 5.47 -6.83 1.16
C LYS A 206 6.40 -7.05 2.35
N CYS A 207 7.60 -6.45 2.32
CA CYS A 207 8.54 -6.56 3.43
C CYS A 207 8.00 -5.93 4.71
N GLY A 208 7.28 -4.80 4.62
CA GLY A 208 6.63 -4.15 5.76
C GLY A 208 5.60 -5.04 6.44
N HIS A 209 4.68 -5.62 5.67
CA HIS A 209 3.68 -6.53 6.24
C HIS A 209 4.33 -7.79 6.80
N ALA A 210 5.37 -8.31 6.12
CA ALA A 210 6.10 -9.49 6.55
C ALA A 210 6.84 -9.31 7.86
N VAL A 211 7.56 -8.20 8.03
CA VAL A 211 8.31 -7.99 9.26
C VAL A 211 7.42 -7.63 10.45
N VAL A 212 6.24 -7.04 10.22
CA VAL A 212 5.25 -6.83 11.30
C VAL A 212 4.58 -8.15 11.68
N ALA A 213 4.35 -9.04 10.72
CA ALA A 213 3.75 -10.35 10.96
C ALA A 213 4.66 -11.29 11.78
N THR A 214 5.99 -11.11 11.73
CA THR A 214 6.91 -11.89 12.58
C THR A 214 6.78 -11.58 14.08
N LEU A 215 6.08 -10.50 14.45
CA LEU A 215 5.81 -10.16 15.85
C LEU A 215 4.76 -11.06 16.49
N TYR A 216 4.06 -11.90 15.72
CA TYR A 216 3.05 -12.82 16.23
C TYR A 216 3.57 -13.59 17.47
N PRO A 217 2.78 -13.68 18.56
CA PRO A 217 1.37 -13.27 18.69
C PRO A 217 1.15 -11.79 19.02
N PHE A 218 2.21 -10.99 19.17
CA PHE A 218 2.09 -9.55 19.39
C PHE A 218 1.64 -8.82 18.14
N THR A 219 1.03 -7.65 18.34
CA THR A 219 0.63 -6.74 17.28
C THR A 219 1.34 -5.42 17.51
N TRP A 220 1.98 -4.88 16.47
CA TRP A 220 2.55 -3.53 16.52
C TRP A 220 1.45 -2.51 16.88
N GLN A 221 1.64 -1.71 17.92
CA GLN A 221 0.60 -0.79 18.42
C GLN A 221 0.74 0.63 17.88
N HIS A 222 1.92 1.00 17.40
CA HIS A 222 2.23 2.37 17.01
C HIS A 222 1.97 2.62 15.51
N THR A 223 2.33 3.82 15.04
CA THR A 223 2.20 4.22 13.63
C THR A 223 2.82 3.18 12.70
N TYR A 224 2.02 2.69 11.75
CA TYR A 224 2.44 1.73 10.73
C TYR A 224 2.05 2.26 9.35
N ILE A 225 3.06 2.65 8.57
CA ILE A 225 2.89 3.20 7.21
C ILE A 225 3.88 2.50 6.28
N PRO A 226 3.54 1.34 5.71
CA PRO A 226 4.48 0.58 4.88
C PRO A 226 4.86 1.28 3.58
N VAL A 227 4.11 2.31 3.17
CA VAL A 227 4.42 3.15 2.01
C VAL A 227 4.04 4.59 2.37
N LEU A 228 5.04 5.44 2.62
CA LEU A 228 4.86 6.85 2.96
C LEU A 228 5.12 7.74 1.73
N PRO A 229 4.16 8.62 1.36
CA PRO A 229 4.37 9.63 0.32
C PRO A 229 5.43 10.66 0.71
N VAL A 230 6.23 11.12 -0.26
CA VAL A 230 7.25 12.16 -0.03
C VAL A 230 6.65 13.44 0.55
N SER A 231 5.46 13.84 0.09
CA SER A 231 4.73 15.01 0.61
C SER A 231 4.31 14.93 2.09
N MET A 232 4.53 13.78 2.74
CA MET A 232 4.22 13.54 4.16
C MET A 232 5.46 13.04 4.92
N ILE A 233 6.66 13.27 4.38
CA ILE A 233 7.90 12.73 4.93
C ILE A 233 8.22 13.23 6.34
N ASP A 234 7.75 14.42 6.70
CA ASP A 234 7.92 15.02 8.04
C ASP A 234 7.42 14.13 9.19
N ILE A 235 6.53 13.17 8.92
CA ILE A 235 6.04 12.18 9.91
C ILE A 235 7.21 11.41 10.56
N VAL A 236 8.33 11.22 9.86
CA VAL A 236 9.53 10.55 10.40
C VAL A 236 10.18 11.30 11.56
N CYS A 237 9.88 12.58 11.74
CA CYS A 237 10.34 13.39 12.88
C CYS A 237 9.53 13.11 14.16
N SER A 238 8.49 12.27 14.09
CA SER A 238 7.71 11.92 15.28
C SER A 238 8.61 11.34 16.38
N PRO A 239 8.44 11.79 17.65
CA PRO A 239 9.15 11.22 18.78
C PRO A 239 8.61 9.83 19.17
N THR A 240 7.41 9.48 18.73
CA THR A 240 6.79 8.19 19.04
C THR A 240 7.40 7.06 18.19
N PRO A 241 7.35 5.80 18.65
CA PRO A 241 7.71 4.66 17.81
C PRO A 241 6.91 4.65 16.51
N PHE A 242 7.53 4.18 15.44
CA PHE A 242 6.86 3.96 14.17
C PHE A 242 7.57 2.89 13.35
N PHE A 243 6.82 2.29 12.43
CA PHE A 243 7.38 1.58 11.30
C PHE A 243 6.92 2.27 10.01
N ILE A 244 7.86 2.75 9.22
CA ILE A 244 7.61 3.51 8.01
C ILE A 244 8.40 2.90 6.84
N GLY A 245 7.78 2.80 5.67
CA GLY A 245 8.48 2.52 4.43
C GLY A 245 8.54 3.76 3.55
N ILE A 246 9.71 4.05 2.96
CA ILE A 246 9.85 5.09 1.92
C ILE A 246 10.51 4.53 0.66
N LEU A 247 10.28 5.21 -0.46
CA LEU A 247 11.02 4.94 -1.69
C LEU A 247 12.43 5.52 -1.61
N SER A 248 13.39 4.88 -2.26
CA SER A 248 14.79 5.36 -2.28
C SER A 248 14.94 6.75 -2.88
N CYS A 249 14.07 7.16 -3.83
CA CYS A 249 14.08 8.52 -4.38
C CYS A 249 13.71 9.58 -3.33
N SER A 250 13.03 9.19 -2.25
CA SER A 250 12.68 10.08 -1.13
C SER A 250 13.81 10.21 -0.10
N LEU A 251 14.91 9.45 -0.21
CA LEU A 251 16.03 9.53 0.73
C LEU A 251 16.65 10.92 0.89
N PRO A 252 16.88 11.73 -0.18
CA PRO A 252 17.45 13.07 -0.01
C PRO A 252 16.60 13.94 0.92
N HIS A 253 15.27 13.84 0.81
CA HIS A 253 14.33 14.59 1.65
C HIS A 253 14.42 14.21 3.14
N LEU A 254 14.92 13.01 3.49
CA LEU A 254 15.18 12.64 4.89
C LEU A 254 16.43 13.33 5.47
N GLN A 255 17.42 13.62 4.63
CA GLN A 255 18.71 14.16 5.10
C GLN A 255 18.58 15.57 5.66
N ASP A 256 17.57 16.30 5.17
CA ASP A 256 17.27 17.67 5.57
C ASP A 256 16.45 17.75 6.87
N LEU A 257 15.96 16.63 7.38
CA LEU A 257 15.08 16.59 8.54
C LEU A 257 15.84 16.41 9.87
N PRO A 258 15.36 17.02 10.97
CA PRO A 258 15.94 16.85 12.30
C PRO A 258 15.54 15.50 12.91
N ILE A 259 16.06 14.40 12.37
CA ILE A 259 15.74 13.05 12.83
C ILE A 259 16.69 12.65 13.97
N GLU A 260 16.15 12.46 15.17
CA GLU A 260 16.86 11.85 16.30
C GLU A 260 16.76 10.32 16.23
N GLU A 261 17.84 9.59 16.51
CA GLU A 261 17.92 8.11 16.62
C GLU A 261 16.84 7.31 15.88
N VAL A 262 16.98 7.19 14.55
CA VAL A 262 16.16 6.30 13.72
C VAL A 262 17.05 5.23 13.09
N ARG A 263 16.60 3.97 13.14
CA ARG A 263 17.26 2.89 12.43
C ARG A 263 16.61 2.71 11.07
N TRP A 264 17.42 2.64 10.01
CA TRP A 264 16.92 2.31 8.69
C TRP A 264 17.59 1.10 8.07
N SER A 265 16.80 0.34 7.31
CA SER A 265 17.25 -0.81 6.54
C SER A 265 17.01 -0.55 5.06
N LYS A 266 18.09 -0.49 4.26
CA LYS A 266 17.99 -0.47 2.80
C LYS A 266 17.72 -1.89 2.30
N LEU A 267 16.55 -2.10 1.70
CA LEU A 267 16.10 -3.40 1.20
C LEU A 267 16.70 -3.77 -0.17
N CYS A 268 17.21 -2.78 -0.93
CA CYS A 268 17.68 -2.99 -2.31
C CYS A 268 19.20 -3.13 -2.48
N LEU A 269 19.99 -2.90 -1.42
CA LEU A 269 21.46 -3.08 -1.42
C LEU A 269 21.81 -4.03 -0.28
N TRP A 270 21.87 -5.33 -0.55
CA TRP A 270 22.44 -6.39 0.30
C TRP A 270 22.44 -6.10 1.82
N GLY A 271 21.26 -5.77 2.37
CA GLY A 271 21.04 -5.58 3.80
C GLY A 271 22.02 -4.65 4.52
N THR A 272 22.43 -3.50 3.98
CA THR A 272 23.18 -2.54 4.81
C THR A 272 22.22 -1.86 5.80
N LEU A 273 22.28 -2.27 7.08
CA LEU A 273 21.78 -1.46 8.20
C LEU A 273 22.74 -0.30 8.40
N GLU A 274 22.30 0.92 8.12
CA GLU A 274 23.03 2.14 8.48
C GLU A 274 22.42 2.70 9.76
N TYR A 275 23.26 2.98 10.76
CA TYR A 275 22.86 3.74 11.95
C TYR A 275 23.06 5.22 11.66
N TRP A 276 22.06 6.05 11.99
CA TRP A 276 22.26 7.48 12.11
C TRP A 276 22.15 7.90 13.56
N GLN A 277 23.31 8.23 14.13
CA GLN A 277 23.43 8.94 15.40
C GLN A 277 24.16 10.23 15.10
N ARG A 278 23.45 11.36 15.22
CA ARG A 278 24.03 12.70 15.05
C ARG A 278 24.74 13.08 16.35
N ASN A 279 25.74 12.30 16.75
CA ASN A 279 26.86 12.66 17.62
C ASN A 279 27.65 11.41 18.06
N GLN A 280 28.95 11.46 17.76
CA GLN A 280 30.07 10.73 18.36
C GLN A 280 30.33 9.25 18.02
N MET A 281 31.63 9.03 17.76
CA MET A 281 32.38 7.79 17.74
C MET A 281 31.93 6.76 18.80
N ILE A 282 32.12 5.46 18.49
CA ILE A 282 32.91 4.45 19.24
C ILE A 282 32.37 3.03 18.95
N PHE A 283 33.27 2.18 18.44
CA PHE A 283 33.31 0.71 18.20
C PHE A 283 32.08 -0.06 17.66
#